data_AF-A0A1Q7ZEV8-F1
#
_entry.id   AF-A0A1Q7ZEV8-F1
#
_cell.length_a   1.000
_cell.length_b   1.000
_cell.length_c   1.000
_cell.angle_alpha   90.00
_cell.angle_beta   90.00
_cell.angle_gamma   90.00
#
_symmetry.space_group_name_H-M   'P 1'
#
loop_
_entity.id
_entity.type
_entity.pdbx_description
1 polymer ?
#
loop_
_entity_poly.entity_id
_entity_poly.type
_entity_poly.pdbx_seq_one_letter_code
_entity_poly.pdbx_strand_id
1 'polypeptide(L)'
;MEKKIRRQRLPDTDSVEELARFWDNHDLTDFGDDLQEVREPVFVRAKGTSLSIQLQPAEAQRLKKIARSKGVMENTVLRQWILERLHEFSSIRRAPNKVLQPTTRKTRRR
;
A
#
# COMPACT_ATOMS: atom_id res chain seq x y z
N MET A 1 32.71 -34.13 -23.70
CA MET A 1 31.38 -34.66 -24.09
C MET A 1 30.35 -33.61 -23.74
N GLU A 2 29.97 -32.76 -24.70
CA GLU A 2 28.93 -31.75 -24.52
C GLU A 2 27.57 -32.43 -24.35
N LYS A 3 26.97 -32.30 -23.16
CA LYS A 3 25.58 -32.70 -22.93
C LYS A 3 24.70 -31.66 -23.63
N LYS A 4 24.03 -32.09 -24.71
CA LYS A 4 22.92 -31.37 -25.36
C LYS A 4 21.92 -30.88 -24.30
N ILE A 5 21.91 -29.58 -24.04
CA ILE A 5 20.93 -28.94 -23.16
C ILE A 5 19.59 -29.00 -23.88
N ARG A 6 18.65 -29.77 -23.33
CA ARG A 6 17.25 -29.77 -23.80
C ARG A 6 16.67 -28.42 -23.39
N ARG A 7 16.29 -27.60 -24.37
CA ARG A 7 15.64 -26.30 -24.16
C ARG A 7 14.32 -26.53 -23.41
N GLN A 8 14.32 -26.27 -22.12
CA GLN A 8 13.10 -26.25 -21.31
C GLN A 8 12.53 -24.84 -21.37
N ARG A 9 11.20 -24.73 -21.47
CA ARG A 9 10.50 -23.43 -21.47
C ARG A 9 9.93 -23.20 -20.09
N LEU A 10 9.82 -21.93 -19.71
CA LEU A 10 9.08 -21.55 -18.50
C LEU A 10 7.60 -22.02 -18.59
N PRO A 11 7.00 -22.46 -17.47
CA PRO A 11 5.60 -22.89 -17.43
C PRO A 11 4.66 -21.68 -17.65
N ASP A 12 3.59 -21.89 -18.40
CA ASP A 12 2.54 -20.89 -18.64
C ASP A 12 1.41 -21.10 -17.62
N THR A 13 1.58 -20.53 -16.42
CA THR A 13 0.61 -20.66 -15.31
C THR A 13 0.64 -19.44 -14.39
N ASP A 14 -0.53 -19.06 -13.89
CA ASP A 14 -0.71 -18.01 -12.88
C ASP A 14 -0.79 -18.56 -11.43
N SER A 15 -0.64 -19.88 -11.23
CA SER A 15 -0.66 -20.49 -9.90
C SER A 15 0.70 -20.38 -9.21
N VAL A 16 0.70 -19.76 -8.03
CA VAL A 16 1.89 -19.64 -7.18
C VAL A 16 2.41 -21.01 -6.73
N GLU A 17 1.51 -21.94 -6.41
CA GLU A 17 1.86 -23.29 -5.96
C GLU A 17 2.54 -24.12 -7.05
N GLU A 18 2.08 -23.97 -8.30
CA GLU A 18 2.66 -24.65 -9.45
C GLU A 18 4.05 -24.11 -9.78
N LEU A 19 4.22 -22.79 -9.77
CA LEU A 19 5.52 -22.13 -9.95
C LEU A 19 6.50 -22.53 -8.85
N ALA A 20 6.07 -22.63 -7.60
CA ALA A 20 6.93 -23.07 -6.50
C ALA A 20 7.46 -24.49 -6.73
N ARG A 21 6.58 -25.44 -7.06
CA ARG A 21 6.96 -26.83 -7.36
C ARG A 21 7.89 -26.95 -8.57
N PHE A 22 7.71 -26.08 -9.56
CA PHE A 22 8.59 -26.01 -10.71
C PHE A 22 9.99 -25.58 -10.26
N TRP A 23 10.12 -24.49 -9.51
CA TRP A 23 11.42 -23.99 -9.03
C TRP A 23 12.10 -24.88 -7.99
N ASP A 24 11.36 -25.75 -7.28
CA ASP A 24 11.96 -26.76 -6.40
C ASP A 24 12.86 -27.76 -7.16
N ASN A 25 12.62 -27.96 -8.45
CA ASN A 25 13.28 -28.97 -9.27
C ASN A 25 14.08 -28.40 -10.46
N HIS A 26 14.09 -27.09 -10.66
CA HIS A 26 14.70 -26.43 -11.81
C HIS A 26 15.63 -25.30 -11.37
N ASP A 27 16.78 -25.17 -12.01
CA ASP A 27 17.73 -24.08 -11.73
C ASP A 27 17.39 -22.86 -12.60
N LEU A 28 17.45 -21.66 -12.01
CA LEU A 28 17.18 -20.41 -12.72
C LEU A 28 18.15 -20.16 -13.88
N THR A 29 19.40 -20.61 -13.76
CA THR A 29 20.44 -20.40 -14.78
C THR A 29 20.15 -21.13 -16.08
N ASP A 30 19.34 -22.18 -16.07
CA ASP A 30 18.93 -22.94 -17.26
C ASP A 30 17.97 -22.16 -18.17
N PHE A 31 17.37 -21.06 -17.68
CA PHE A 31 16.36 -20.27 -18.40
C PHE A 31 16.85 -18.88 -18.82
N GLY A 32 18.16 -18.62 -18.80
CA GLY A 32 18.72 -17.29 -19.06
C GLY A 32 18.24 -16.63 -20.38
N ASP A 33 18.01 -17.42 -21.43
CA ASP A 33 17.51 -16.93 -22.72
C ASP A 33 16.02 -16.50 -22.69
N ASP A 34 15.24 -17.03 -21.74
CA ASP A 34 13.82 -16.74 -21.56
C ASP A 34 13.59 -15.62 -20.52
N LEU A 35 14.66 -15.13 -19.86
CA LEU A 35 14.59 -14.09 -18.83
C LEU A 35 15.00 -12.72 -19.37
N GLN A 36 14.27 -11.68 -18.96
CA GLN A 36 14.62 -10.29 -19.27
C GLN A 36 15.08 -9.57 -18.00
N GLU A 37 16.23 -8.89 -18.07
CA GLU A 37 16.70 -8.02 -16.99
C GLU A 37 15.73 -6.84 -16.79
N VAL A 38 15.16 -6.75 -15.59
CA VAL A 38 14.34 -5.60 -15.20
C VAL A 38 15.21 -4.56 -14.51
N ARG A 39 15.46 -3.45 -15.20
CA ARG A 39 16.30 -2.34 -14.71
C ARG A 39 15.59 -1.45 -13.70
N GLU A 40 14.26 -1.48 -13.69
CA GLU A 40 13.45 -0.69 -12.78
C GLU A 40 13.11 -1.48 -11.51
N PRO A 41 13.09 -0.83 -10.34
CA PRO A 41 12.73 -1.52 -9.10
C PRO A 41 11.26 -1.92 -9.12
N VAL A 42 10.97 -3.21 -9.32
CA VAL A 42 9.60 -3.77 -9.26
C VAL A 42 9.09 -3.79 -7.81
N PHE A 43 9.97 -4.03 -6.84
CA PHE A 43 9.66 -4.02 -5.42
C PHE A 43 10.05 -2.70 -4.76
N VAL A 44 9.26 -1.65 -4.99
CA VAL A 44 9.41 -0.40 -4.24
C VAL A 44 8.82 -0.56 -2.84
N ARG A 45 9.64 -0.41 -1.81
CA ARG A 45 9.12 -0.16 -0.45
C ARG A 45 8.30 1.12 -0.52
N ALA A 46 7.04 1.06 -0.06
CA ALA A 46 6.18 2.24 -0.04
C ALA A 46 6.92 3.41 0.61
N LYS A 47 7.12 4.50 -0.15
CA LYS A 47 7.80 5.72 0.30
C LYS A 47 6.92 6.44 1.33
N GLY A 48 6.88 5.93 2.54
CA GLY A 48 6.22 6.56 3.67
C GLY A 48 7.19 7.45 4.45
N THR A 49 6.77 8.67 4.79
CA THR A 49 7.48 9.50 5.78
C THR A 49 7.37 8.84 7.15
N SER A 50 8.50 8.58 7.80
CA SER A 50 8.53 8.03 9.15
C SER A 50 8.39 9.16 10.17
N LEU A 51 7.44 9.02 11.10
CA LEU A 51 7.22 9.94 12.21
C LEU A 51 7.63 9.23 13.51
N SER A 52 8.52 9.86 14.28
CA SER A 52 8.87 9.39 15.63
C SER A 52 8.10 10.21 16.66
N ILE A 53 7.37 9.53 17.55
CA ILE A 53 6.56 10.15 18.60
C ILE A 53 7.06 9.62 19.93
N GLN A 54 7.35 10.53 20.88
CA GLN A 54 7.68 10.14 22.24
C GLN A 54 6.40 9.88 23.02
N LEU A 55 6.27 8.66 23.57
CA LEU A 55 5.16 8.26 24.42
C LEU A 55 5.68 7.98 25.82
N GLN A 56 4.89 8.28 26.84
CA GLN A 56 5.21 7.84 28.19
C GLN A 56 5.18 6.31 28.27
N PRO A 57 5.98 5.68 29.15
CA PRO A 57 6.03 4.21 29.25
C PRO A 57 4.65 3.57 29.48
N ALA A 58 3.80 4.22 30.27
CA ALA A 58 2.44 3.76 30.55
C ALA A 58 1.53 3.81 29.30
N GLU A 59 1.70 4.81 28.43
CA GLU A 59 0.94 4.98 27.19
C GLU A 59 1.37 3.95 26.16
N ALA A 60 2.69 3.75 26.00
CA ALA A 60 3.25 2.73 25.13
C ALA A 60 2.77 1.31 25.52
N GLN A 61 2.72 1.02 26.83
CA GLN A 61 2.19 -0.24 27.35
C GLN A 61 0.70 -0.43 27.01
N ARG A 62 -0.11 0.64 27.13
CA ARG A 62 -1.53 0.59 26.75
C ARG A 62 -1.70 0.36 25.25
N LEU A 63 -0.94 1.07 24.42
CA LEU A 63 -0.96 0.91 22.97
C LEU A 63 -0.61 -0.52 22.56
N LYS A 64 0.44 -1.10 23.18
CA LYS A 64 0.84 -2.49 22.96
C LYS A 64 -0.26 -3.50 23.29
N LYS A 65 -0.99 -3.28 24.39
CA LYS A 65 -2.14 -4.14 24.76
C LYS A 65 -3.25 -4.07 23.72
N ILE A 66 -3.57 -2.88 23.23
CA ILE A 66 -4.61 -2.66 22.20
C ILE A 66 -4.19 -3.30 20.87
N ALA A 67 -2.93 -3.11 20.47
CA ALA A 67 -2.38 -3.70 19.26
C ALA A 67 -2.44 -5.24 19.31
N ARG A 68 -2.03 -5.81 20.46
CA ARG A 68 -2.09 -7.26 20.71
C ARG A 68 -3.51 -7.81 20.68
N SER A 69 -4.49 -7.14 21.28
CA SER A 69 -5.88 -7.61 21.26
C SER A 69 -6.49 -7.58 19.86
N LYS A 70 -5.95 -6.74 18.96
CA LYS A 70 -6.36 -6.63 17.56
C LYS A 70 -5.51 -7.48 16.60
N GLY A 71 -4.44 -8.12 17.07
CA GLY A 71 -3.52 -8.89 16.22
C GLY A 71 -2.72 -8.04 15.22
N VAL A 72 -2.53 -6.75 15.49
CA VAL A 72 -1.81 -5.82 14.59
C VAL A 72 -0.64 -5.17 15.31
N MET A 73 0.25 -4.52 14.55
CA MET A 73 1.36 -3.72 15.09
C MET A 73 0.86 -2.40 15.69
N GLU A 74 1.59 -1.84 16.66
CA GLU A 74 1.30 -0.56 17.30
C GLU A 74 1.21 0.59 16.28
N ASN A 75 2.12 0.61 15.30
CA ASN A 75 2.12 1.59 14.22
C ASN A 75 0.85 1.57 13.37
N THR A 76 0.25 0.39 13.18
CA THR A 76 -1.01 0.24 12.44
C THR A 76 -2.17 0.89 13.20
N VAL A 77 -2.21 0.68 14.53
CA VAL A 77 -3.23 1.31 15.39
C VAL A 77 -3.10 2.83 15.37
N LEU A 78 -1.87 3.34 15.55
CA LEU A 78 -1.61 4.79 15.50
C LEU A 78 -1.98 5.39 14.15
N ARG A 79 -1.58 4.74 13.04
CA ARG A 79 -1.92 5.21 11.70
C ARG A 79 -3.43 5.29 11.50
N GLN A 80 -4.17 4.29 11.96
CA GLN A 80 -5.63 4.28 11.86
C GLN A 80 -6.24 5.46 12.63
N TRP A 81 -5.85 5.67 13.88
CA TRP A 81 -6.35 6.79 14.68
C TRP A 81 -6.00 8.15 14.09
N ILE A 82 -4.79 8.32 13.53
CA ILE A 82 -4.40 9.55 12.83
C ILE A 82 -5.32 9.80 11.64
N LEU A 83 -5.62 8.78 10.83
CA LEU A 83 -6.52 8.91 9.68
C LEU A 83 -7.95 9.26 10.09
N GLU A 84 -8.47 8.61 11.14
CA GLU A 84 -9.79 8.90 11.71
C GLU A 84 -9.89 10.37 12.15
N ARG A 85 -8.88 10.87 12.89
CA ARG A 85 -8.84 12.27 13.33
C ARG A 85 -8.71 13.24 12.18
N LEU A 86 -7.85 12.98 11.20
CA LEU A 86 -7.72 13.83 10.01
C LEU A 86 -9.04 13.93 9.24
N HIS A 87 -9.79 12.82 9.13
CA HIS A 87 -11.10 12.82 8.49
C HIS A 87 -12.12 13.63 9.28
N GLU A 88 -12.16 13.48 10.61
CA GLU A 88 -13.00 14.26 11.53
C GLU A 88 -12.71 15.78 11.41
N PHE A 89 -11.45 16.20 11.45
CA PHE A 89 -11.09 17.61 11.33
C PHE A 89 -11.31 18.18 9.91
N SER A 90 -11.20 17.34 8.87
CA SER A 90 -11.51 17.74 7.49
C SER A 90 -13.01 17.94 7.27
N SER A 91 -13.86 17.09 7.87
CA SER A 91 -15.32 17.21 7.74
C SER A 91 -15.85 18.42 8.52
N ILE A 92 -15.26 18.76 9.67
CA ILE A 92 -15.62 19.95 10.46
C ILE A 92 -15.35 21.26 9.70
N ARG A 93 -14.28 21.35 8.89
CA ARG A 93 -14.00 22.55 8.07
C ARG A 93 -14.82 22.64 6.79
N ARG A 94 -15.66 21.63 6.47
CA ARG A 94 -16.45 21.54 5.23
C ARG A 94 -17.94 21.79 5.46
N ALA A 95 -18.33 22.65 6.40
CA ALA A 95 -19.70 23.17 6.48
C ALA A 95 -19.98 24.12 5.30
N PRO A 96 -21.24 24.15 4.78
CA PRO A 96 -21.51 24.30 3.36
C PRO A 96 -21.31 25.73 2.90
N ASN A 97 -20.66 25.88 1.74
CA ASN A 97 -20.73 27.11 0.97
C ASN A 97 -22.20 27.28 0.53
N LYS A 98 -23.02 27.93 1.37
CA LYS A 98 -24.38 28.32 1.02
C LYS A 98 -24.21 29.38 -0.05
N VAL A 99 -24.33 28.97 -1.31
CA VAL A 99 -24.34 29.86 -2.46
C VAL A 99 -25.43 30.89 -2.19
N LEU A 100 -25.02 32.10 -1.80
CA LEU A 100 -25.91 33.25 -1.75
C LEU A 100 -26.36 33.46 -3.19
N GLN A 101 -27.59 33.07 -3.50
CA GLN A 101 -28.17 33.38 -4.80
C GLN A 101 -28.09 34.91 -4.99
N PRO A 102 -27.55 35.41 -6.11
CA PRO A 102 -27.60 36.83 -6.37
C PRO A 102 -29.08 37.23 -6.47
N THR A 103 -29.53 38.12 -5.60
CA THR A 103 -30.84 38.73 -5.70
C THR A 103 -30.90 39.47 -7.03
N THR A 104 -31.61 38.92 -8.01
CA THR A 104 -31.88 39.60 -9.26
C THR A 104 -32.74 40.82 -8.96
N ARG A 105 -32.12 41.98 -8.73
CA ARG A 105 -32.79 43.28 -8.85
C ARG A 105 -33.17 43.42 -10.32
N LYS A 106 -34.43 43.07 -10.62
CA LYS A 106 -35.04 43.32 -11.92
C LYS A 106 -35.09 44.83 -12.12
N THR A 107 -34.19 45.31 -12.98
CA THR A 107 -34.11 46.69 -13.43
C THR A 107 -35.43 47.07 -14.09
N ARG A 108 -36.17 47.99 -13.48
CA ARG A 108 -37.34 48.63 -14.07
C ARG A 108 -36.84 49.51 -15.21
N ARG A 109 -37.04 49.10 -16.46
CA ARG A 109 -36.87 49.96 -17.64
C ARG A 109 -38.26 50.31 -18.17
N ARG A 110 -38.49 51.62 -18.22
CA ARG A 110 -39.45 52.43 -19.00
C ARG A 110 -40.90 51.99 -19.01
#